data_AF-A0A3D1IAZ7-F1
#
_entry.id   AF-A0A3D1IAZ7-F1
#
_cell.length_a   1.000
_cell.length_b   1.000
_cell.length_c   1.000
_cell.angle_alpha   90.00
_cell.angle_beta   90.00
_cell.angle_gamma   90.00
#
_symmetry.space_group_name_H-M   'P 1'
#
loop_
_entity.id
_entity.type
_entity.pdbx_description
1 polymer ?
#
loop_
_entity_poly.entity_id
_entity_poly.type
_entity_poly.pdbx_seq_one_letter_code
_entity_poly.pdbx_strand_id
1 'polypeptide(L)'
;MARSRTKPKPSGASKSLHPSRGSGVEILVNCSNRETRIAVLEGGELMEYRVEREERVVGSIFKGIVQNVLPGMDAAFVDIGLERNAFLYVADILPEDPTDNSPASLKRSELRRRKIKELIKPGQELMVQVTKGPRGTKGVRVSTRISLPGRYVVLMPESQQVGVSRKIEDRSERERLRKVGEKIVPPGFGIILRTECEGRTEAELKADVAYLQQVWTQVLAAAKRQRAPACVHRDQTLLYRTVRDMFDDEIDRMVIDDPDEYEKVHLVASVVAPNLRDKIQLYDREVPLFDAYNVEQDLERLLQHKVWLKSGGYLVIDEMEALTAIDINTGKQVGTTSLNDTILKTNLEAAEEVCRQLRLRDMGGIIVIDFIDMESAEDRKKVLAHFTERLGRDHSRTRVGRISSLGLVEITRKRTGESVTEAITEVCPMCVGRGRIPSKETVSLWIERDMWRKIGEPGNAFYIECHPSVVEAFIGLDGENVEMLEHEMRRGIYIRANFDMEYEEYEIRSSTIEELERRHMGFRRAQVLECNVRRSVLENSNRVIGWTDGGYFIELIEGESFVGHRAKVCLQDIRRSFGVGDVILPSPQSR
;
A
#
# COMPACT_ATOMS: atom_id res chain seq x y z
N MET A 1 9.82 -69.37 9.96
CA MET A 1 9.25 -68.04 10.30
C MET A 1 9.86 -66.99 9.37
N ALA A 2 9.10 -66.49 8.41
CA ALA A 2 9.30 -65.20 7.73
C ALA A 2 8.14 -65.07 6.72
N ARG A 3 7.06 -64.37 7.09
CA ARG A 3 5.95 -64.07 6.18
C ARG A 3 6.14 -62.70 5.56
N SER A 4 6.16 -62.71 4.23
CA SER A 4 5.86 -61.62 3.29
C SER A 4 5.00 -60.49 3.86
N ARG A 5 5.47 -59.24 3.73
CA ARG A 5 4.65 -58.03 3.76
C ARG A 5 4.83 -57.29 2.44
N THR A 6 3.87 -57.49 1.56
CA THR A 6 3.62 -56.69 0.34
C THR A 6 3.25 -55.26 0.71
N LYS A 7 3.98 -54.28 0.17
CA LYS A 7 3.62 -52.84 0.23
C LYS A 7 2.35 -52.58 -0.59
N PRO A 8 1.42 -51.74 -0.13
CA PRO A 8 0.28 -51.34 -0.95
C PRO A 8 0.74 -50.34 -2.03
N LYS A 9 0.23 -50.51 -3.26
CA LYS A 9 0.36 -49.54 -4.35
C LYS A 9 -0.50 -48.31 -4.02
N PRO A 10 -0.05 -47.07 -4.27
CA PRO A 10 -0.94 -45.93 -4.28
C PRO A 10 -1.75 -45.95 -5.59
N SER A 11 -3.04 -46.25 -5.47
CA SER A 11 -4.03 -46.03 -6.51
C SER A 11 -4.78 -44.74 -6.20
N GLY A 12 -4.63 -43.72 -7.04
CA GLY A 12 -5.41 -42.48 -6.92
C GLY A 12 -4.79 -41.37 -7.73
N ALA A 13 -5.46 -41.00 -8.81
CA ALA A 13 -5.08 -39.96 -9.78
C ALA A 13 -4.45 -38.71 -9.15
N SER A 14 -3.20 -38.42 -9.53
CA SER A 14 -2.63 -37.07 -9.41
C SER A 14 -3.44 -36.16 -10.34
N LYS A 15 -4.38 -35.40 -9.78
CA LYS A 15 -4.96 -34.24 -10.49
C LYS A 15 -3.82 -33.24 -10.66
N SER A 16 -3.47 -32.93 -11.90
CA SER A 16 -2.41 -31.98 -12.21
C SER A 16 -2.75 -30.59 -11.66
N LEU A 17 -2.11 -30.19 -10.56
CA LEU A 17 -2.09 -28.82 -10.03
C LEU A 17 -1.22 -27.88 -10.90
N HIS A 18 -1.32 -27.98 -12.22
CA HIS A 18 -0.78 -26.94 -13.10
C HIS A 18 -1.69 -25.71 -13.03
N PRO A 19 -1.17 -24.48 -13.27
CA PRO A 19 -2.03 -23.33 -13.54
C PRO A 19 -2.97 -23.74 -14.66
N SER A 20 -4.27 -23.77 -14.36
CA SER A 20 -5.24 -24.11 -15.38
C SER A 20 -5.22 -22.94 -16.36
N ARG A 21 -4.84 -23.17 -17.63
CA ARG A 21 -5.03 -22.17 -18.69
C ARG A 21 -6.52 -22.09 -19.09
N GLY A 22 -7.41 -22.22 -18.11
CA GLY A 22 -8.84 -22.09 -18.26
C GLY A 22 -9.29 -20.71 -17.80
N SER A 23 -10.48 -20.29 -18.21
CA SER A 23 -11.13 -19.02 -17.84
C SER A 23 -11.58 -18.98 -16.37
N GLY A 24 -10.88 -19.68 -15.49
CA GLY A 24 -11.31 -19.95 -14.13
C GLY A 24 -10.88 -18.90 -13.13
N VAL A 25 -11.61 -18.82 -12.01
CA VAL A 25 -11.27 -17.96 -10.87
C VAL A 25 -10.61 -18.79 -9.78
N GLU A 26 -9.40 -18.42 -9.38
CA GLU A 26 -8.59 -19.16 -8.42
C GLU A 26 -8.21 -18.24 -7.25
N ILE A 27 -8.36 -18.72 -6.01
CA ILE A 27 -7.92 -18.00 -4.81
C ILE A 27 -6.68 -18.68 -4.27
N LEU A 28 -5.58 -17.95 -4.15
CA LEU A 28 -4.33 -18.41 -3.58
C LEU A 28 -4.13 -17.75 -2.22
N VAL A 29 -3.81 -18.55 -1.21
CA VAL A 29 -3.62 -18.12 0.16
C VAL A 29 -2.22 -18.52 0.59
N ASN A 30 -1.37 -17.52 0.79
CA ASN A 30 -0.04 -17.68 1.34
C ASN A 30 -0.05 -17.23 2.80
N CYS A 31 0.25 -18.16 3.71
CA CYS A 31 0.27 -17.89 5.14
C CYS A 31 1.70 -17.98 5.69
N SER A 32 2.04 -17.03 6.55
CA SER A 32 3.27 -17.05 7.33
C SER A 32 2.98 -16.60 8.76
N ASN A 33 3.95 -16.80 9.66
CA ASN A 33 3.84 -16.35 11.05
C ASN A 33 3.70 -14.82 11.20
N ARG A 34 4.01 -14.03 10.18
CA ARG A 34 4.03 -12.56 10.23
C ARG A 34 3.02 -11.90 9.31
N GLU A 35 2.49 -12.63 8.34
CA GLU A 35 1.48 -12.10 7.42
C GLU A 35 0.67 -13.20 6.74
N THR A 36 -0.57 -12.88 6.42
CA THR A 36 -1.44 -13.65 5.53
C THR A 36 -1.66 -12.86 4.25
N ARG A 37 -1.38 -13.46 3.10
CA ARG A 37 -1.52 -12.88 1.77
C ARG A 37 -2.53 -13.68 0.96
N ILE A 38 -3.44 -13.00 0.28
CA ILE A 38 -4.45 -13.60 -0.57
C ILE A 38 -4.38 -12.96 -1.96
N ALA A 39 -4.24 -13.80 -2.98
CA ALA A 39 -4.26 -13.41 -4.38
C ALA A 39 -5.46 -14.06 -5.07
N VAL A 40 -6.20 -13.28 -5.84
CA VAL A 40 -7.31 -13.77 -6.67
C VAL A 40 -6.88 -13.67 -8.13
N LEU A 41 -6.82 -14.81 -8.79
CA LEU A 41 -6.46 -14.92 -10.20
C LEU A 41 -7.71 -15.16 -11.04
N GLU A 42 -7.86 -14.43 -12.15
CA GLU A 42 -8.87 -14.72 -13.17
C GLU A 42 -8.13 -15.07 -14.47
N GLY A 43 -8.33 -16.28 -15.01
CA GLY A 43 -7.61 -16.71 -16.21
C GLY A 43 -6.08 -16.76 -16.06
N GLY A 44 -5.59 -16.86 -14.82
CA GLY A 44 -4.17 -16.84 -14.48
C GLY A 44 -3.55 -15.44 -14.35
N GLU A 45 -4.31 -14.36 -14.54
CA GLU A 45 -3.84 -12.99 -14.29
C GLU A 45 -4.24 -12.54 -12.87
N LEU A 46 -3.34 -11.85 -12.15
CA LEU A 46 -3.62 -11.32 -10.81
C LEU A 46 -4.61 -10.14 -10.87
N MET A 47 -5.78 -10.32 -10.25
CA MET A 47 -6.87 -9.34 -10.28
C MET A 47 -7.08 -8.62 -8.94
N GLU A 48 -6.93 -9.33 -7.83
CA GLU A 48 -7.02 -8.76 -6.48
C GLU A 48 -5.90 -9.30 -5.61
N TYR A 49 -5.37 -8.43 -4.76
CA TYR A 49 -4.40 -8.80 -3.75
C TYR A 49 -4.79 -8.21 -2.41
N ARG A 50 -4.67 -8.98 -1.34
CA ARG A 50 -4.94 -8.56 0.04
C ARG A 50 -3.86 -9.08 0.95
N VAL A 51 -3.37 -8.24 1.84
CA VAL A 51 -2.36 -8.60 2.85
C VAL A 51 -2.82 -8.17 4.24
N GLU A 52 -2.57 -9.00 5.24
CA GLU A 52 -2.82 -8.73 6.65
C GLU A 52 -1.58 -9.14 7.45
N ARG A 53 -0.82 -8.16 7.99
CA ARG A 53 0.41 -8.37 8.78
C ARG A 53 0.19 -8.30 10.30
N GLU A 54 -0.79 -7.50 10.71
CA GLU A 54 -1.21 -7.37 12.09
C GLU A 54 -2.70 -7.70 12.22
N GLU A 55 -3.10 -8.17 13.40
CA GLU A 55 -4.51 -8.47 13.67
C GLU A 55 -5.36 -7.19 13.56
N ARG A 56 -6.19 -7.13 12.51
CA ARG A 56 -7.09 -6.00 12.29
C ARG A 56 -8.10 -5.91 13.45
N VAL A 57 -8.05 -4.80 14.20
CA VAL A 57 -9.00 -4.55 15.30
C VAL A 57 -10.40 -4.15 14.83
N VAL A 58 -10.56 -3.75 13.56
CA VAL A 58 -11.86 -3.36 12.98
C VAL A 58 -12.80 -4.55 12.97
N GLY A 59 -14.07 -4.34 13.35
CA GLY A 59 -15.07 -5.40 13.48
C GLY A 59 -15.01 -6.13 14.83
N SER A 60 -13.88 -6.08 15.53
CA SER A 60 -13.71 -6.74 16.82
C SER A 60 -14.56 -6.04 17.90
N ILE A 61 -15.01 -6.82 18.87
CA ILE A 61 -15.84 -6.38 19.98
C ILE A 61 -14.99 -6.38 21.25
N PHE A 62 -15.04 -5.27 21.96
CA PHE A 62 -14.31 -5.04 23.20
C PHE A 62 -15.28 -4.72 24.33
N LYS A 63 -14.89 -5.13 25.53
CA LYS A 63 -15.47 -4.62 26.77
C LYS A 63 -14.55 -3.49 27.24
N GLY A 64 -15.01 -2.25 27.13
CA GLY A 64 -14.22 -1.06 27.42
C GLY A 64 -14.73 -0.29 28.62
N ILE A 65 -13.90 0.64 29.12
CA ILE A 65 -14.21 1.53 30.24
C ILE A 65 -14.24 2.97 29.74
N VAL A 66 -15.31 3.71 30.00
CA VAL A 66 -15.35 5.16 29.70
C VAL A 66 -14.29 5.87 30.53
N GLN A 67 -13.26 6.41 29.89
CA GLN A 67 -12.25 7.22 30.56
C GLN A 67 -12.76 8.65 30.76
N ASN A 68 -13.19 9.29 29.67
CA ASN A 68 -13.60 10.69 29.67
C ASN A 68 -14.85 10.92 28.82
N VAL A 69 -15.72 11.79 29.29
CA VAL A 69 -16.90 12.27 28.52
C VAL A 69 -16.69 13.74 28.18
N LEU A 70 -16.78 14.07 26.89
CA LEU A 70 -16.54 15.40 26.33
C LEU A 70 -17.84 15.99 25.77
N PRO A 71 -18.56 16.82 26.54
CA PRO A 71 -19.86 17.36 26.13
C PRO A 71 -19.75 18.32 24.95
N GLY A 72 -18.65 19.08 24.85
CA GLY A 72 -18.44 20.03 23.75
C GLY A 72 -18.28 19.36 22.37
N MET A 73 -18.02 18.05 22.35
CA MET A 73 -17.89 17.25 21.12
C MET A 73 -18.99 16.18 21.00
N ASP A 74 -19.90 16.10 21.96
CA ASP A 74 -20.86 15.01 22.13
C ASP A 74 -20.21 13.62 21.91
N ALA A 75 -19.06 13.42 22.56
CA ALA A 75 -18.23 12.23 22.40
C ALA A 75 -17.56 11.81 23.71
N ALA A 76 -17.10 10.57 23.76
CA ALA A 76 -16.37 10.01 24.89
C ALA A 76 -15.16 9.21 24.41
N PHE A 77 -14.15 9.15 25.28
CA PHE A 77 -13.01 8.26 25.12
C PHE A 77 -13.23 7.01 25.96
N VAL A 78 -13.12 5.85 25.32
CA VAL A 78 -13.29 4.54 25.91
C VAL A 78 -11.96 3.80 25.85
N ASP A 79 -11.45 3.39 26.99
CA ASP A 79 -10.30 2.50 27.06
C ASP A 79 -10.74 1.08 26.69
N ILE A 80 -10.12 0.52 25.65
CA ILE A 80 -10.36 -0.83 25.15
C ILE A 80 -9.09 -1.69 25.19
N GLY A 81 -8.03 -1.24 25.87
CA GLY A 81 -6.78 -1.98 26.04
C GLY A 81 -5.82 -1.88 24.84
N LEU A 82 -6.05 -0.94 23.93
CA LEU A 82 -5.10 -0.57 22.88
C LEU A 82 -4.25 0.61 23.32
N GLU A 83 -3.15 0.90 22.62
CA GLU A 83 -2.24 2.01 22.94
C GLU A 83 -2.94 3.38 23.03
N ARG A 84 -4.04 3.56 22.28
CA ARG A 84 -4.84 4.78 22.29
C ARG A 84 -6.30 4.47 22.59
N ASN A 85 -6.92 5.34 23.38
CA ASN A 85 -8.35 5.27 23.68
C ASN A 85 -9.20 5.35 22.41
N ALA A 86 -10.28 4.58 22.39
CA ALA A 86 -11.28 4.59 21.34
C ALA A 86 -12.20 5.81 21.44
N PHE A 87 -12.60 6.35 20.29
CA PHE A 87 -13.55 7.45 20.17
C PHE A 87 -14.97 6.93 19.97
N LEU A 88 -15.87 7.28 20.89
CA LEU A 88 -17.30 6.94 20.87
C LEU A 88 -18.14 8.21 20.71
N TYR A 89 -18.93 8.31 19.64
CA TYR A 89 -19.79 9.46 19.37
C TYR A 89 -21.23 9.23 19.88
N VAL A 90 -21.93 10.28 20.32
CA VAL A 90 -23.30 10.18 20.88
C VAL A 90 -24.27 9.40 20.00
N ALA A 91 -24.20 9.56 18.67
CA ALA A 91 -25.11 8.88 17.74
C ALA A 91 -24.84 7.37 17.57
N ASP A 92 -23.73 6.90 18.15
CA ASP A 92 -23.29 5.51 18.15
C ASP A 92 -23.46 4.85 19.54
N ILE A 93 -24.14 5.54 20.48
CA ILE A 93 -24.56 5.04 21.80
C ILE A 93 -26.05 4.66 21.75
N LEU A 94 -26.38 3.44 22.16
CA LEU A 94 -27.76 3.03 22.42
C LEU A 94 -28.13 3.40 23.86
N PRO A 95 -29.28 4.06 24.11
CA PRO A 95 -29.73 4.34 25.46
C PRO A 95 -30.14 3.06 26.17
N GLU A 96 -29.81 2.94 27.45
CA GLU A 96 -30.43 1.96 28.34
C GLU A 96 -31.82 2.48 28.72
N ASP A 97 -32.89 1.98 28.10
CA ASP A 97 -34.27 2.30 28.51
C ASP A 97 -34.84 1.13 29.33
N PRO A 98 -35.14 1.30 30.64
CA PRO A 98 -35.63 0.21 31.49
C PRO A 98 -37.07 -0.22 31.20
N THR A 99 -37.82 0.55 30.41
CA THR A 99 -39.27 0.40 30.22
C THR A 99 -39.68 0.06 28.78
N ASP A 100 -38.74 0.04 27.83
CA ASP A 100 -39.00 -0.27 26.43
C ASP A 100 -38.09 -1.41 25.97
N ASN A 101 -38.66 -2.56 25.64
CA ASN A 101 -37.94 -3.77 25.20
C ASN A 101 -37.30 -3.61 23.80
N SER A 102 -37.11 -2.39 23.29
CA SER A 102 -36.59 -2.14 21.94
C SER A 102 -35.67 -0.91 21.84
N PRO A 103 -34.43 -0.94 22.38
CA PRO A 103 -33.40 0.11 22.15
C PRO A 103 -33.10 0.35 20.64
N ALA A 104 -33.46 -0.65 19.82
CA ALA A 104 -33.36 -0.79 18.38
C ALA A 104 -34.06 0.26 17.49
N SER A 105 -35.11 0.92 17.99
CA SER A 105 -36.08 1.65 17.15
C SER A 105 -35.70 3.12 16.89
N LEU A 106 -34.77 3.67 17.68
CA LEU A 106 -34.41 5.09 17.64
C LEU A 106 -33.55 5.44 16.43
N LYS A 107 -33.99 6.43 15.64
CA LYS A 107 -33.24 6.92 14.47
C LYS A 107 -31.96 7.62 14.93
N ARG A 108 -30.86 7.49 14.16
CA ARG A 108 -29.60 8.21 14.43
C ARG A 108 -29.78 9.72 14.61
N SER A 109 -30.77 10.32 13.92
CA SER A 109 -31.14 11.72 14.06
C SER A 109 -31.71 12.08 15.43
N GLU A 110 -32.40 11.15 16.10
CA GLU A 110 -32.96 11.34 17.43
C GLU A 110 -31.89 11.23 18.51
N LEU A 111 -30.95 10.30 18.36
CA LEU A 111 -29.81 10.15 19.27
C LEU A 111 -28.88 11.37 19.23
N ARG A 112 -28.71 12.00 18.07
CA ARG A 112 -27.95 13.27 17.93
C ARG A 112 -28.53 14.43 18.73
N ARG A 113 -29.80 14.37 19.14
CA ARG A 113 -30.44 15.43 19.93
C ARG A 113 -30.24 15.24 21.44
N ARG A 114 -29.77 14.07 21.88
CA ARG A 114 -29.50 13.79 23.29
C ARG A 114 -28.10 14.27 23.65
N LYS A 115 -27.90 14.65 24.92
CA LYS A 115 -26.57 15.03 25.41
C LYS A 115 -25.83 13.80 25.88
N ILE A 116 -24.56 13.67 25.50
CA ILE A 116 -23.79 12.47 25.85
C ILE A 116 -23.66 12.23 27.37
N LYS A 117 -23.67 13.31 28.17
CA LYS A 117 -23.65 13.25 29.65
C LYS A 117 -24.84 12.51 30.26
N GLU A 118 -25.95 12.44 29.54
CA GLU A 118 -27.17 11.75 29.99
C GLU A 118 -27.13 10.26 29.65
N LEU A 119 -26.26 9.84 28.72
CA LEU A 119 -26.20 8.48 28.21
C LEU A 119 -25.10 7.65 28.88
N ILE A 120 -23.94 8.25 29.20
CA ILE A 120 -22.78 7.54 29.73
C ILE A 120 -22.02 8.36 30.78
N LYS A 121 -21.34 7.64 31.68
CA LYS A 121 -20.53 8.23 32.77
C LYS A 121 -19.09 7.72 32.75
N PRO A 122 -18.09 8.52 33.17
CA PRO A 122 -16.73 8.03 33.42
C PRO A 122 -16.73 6.83 34.37
N GLY A 123 -15.89 5.84 34.10
CA GLY A 123 -15.80 4.57 34.82
C GLY A 123 -16.83 3.51 34.43
N GLN A 124 -17.82 3.83 33.58
CA GLN A 124 -18.81 2.86 33.11
C GLN A 124 -18.17 1.82 32.18
N GLU A 125 -18.46 0.53 32.43
CA GLU A 125 -18.12 -0.55 31.49
C GLU A 125 -19.19 -0.64 30.40
N LEU A 126 -18.77 -0.77 29.14
CA LEU A 126 -19.68 -0.98 28.02
C LEU A 126 -19.05 -1.87 26.95
N MET A 127 -19.93 -2.55 26.21
CA MET A 127 -19.57 -3.32 25.03
C MET A 127 -19.53 -2.41 23.81
N VAL A 128 -18.42 -2.46 23.08
CA VAL A 128 -18.21 -1.61 21.90
C VAL A 128 -17.58 -2.41 20.76
N GLN A 129 -18.06 -2.17 19.54
CA GLN A 129 -17.48 -2.71 18.32
C GLN A 129 -16.66 -1.65 17.60
N VAL A 130 -15.47 -2.01 17.13
CA VAL A 130 -14.63 -1.11 16.33
C VAL A 130 -15.23 -0.96 14.93
N THR A 131 -15.61 0.26 14.56
CA THR A 131 -16.21 0.58 13.25
C THR A 131 -15.20 1.15 12.26
N LYS A 132 -14.15 1.81 12.75
CA LYS A 132 -13.04 2.33 11.93
C LYS A 132 -11.72 2.12 12.68
N GLY A 133 -10.70 1.71 11.95
CA GLY A 133 -9.34 1.53 12.47
C GLY A 133 -8.67 2.87 12.85
N PRO A 134 -7.47 2.81 13.44
CA PRO A 134 -6.71 4.02 13.77
C PRO A 134 -6.33 4.74 12.46
N ARG A 135 -6.21 6.07 12.53
CA ARG A 135 -5.78 6.88 11.38
C ARG A 135 -4.84 7.98 11.84
N GLY A 136 -3.56 7.86 11.46
CA GLY A 136 -2.50 8.78 11.88
C GLY A 136 -2.42 8.89 13.40
N THR A 137 -2.63 10.09 13.93
CA THR A 137 -2.63 10.35 15.39
C THR A 137 -3.96 10.03 16.09
N LYS A 138 -5.03 9.67 15.36
CA LYS A 138 -6.36 9.41 15.93
C LYS A 138 -6.54 7.94 16.30
N GLY A 139 -7.04 7.69 17.50
CA GLY A 139 -7.46 6.35 17.95
C GLY A 139 -8.63 5.79 17.13
N VAL A 140 -9.01 4.54 17.41
CA VAL A 140 -10.09 3.84 16.68
C VAL A 140 -11.45 4.47 16.94
N ARG A 141 -12.40 4.33 16.01
CA ARG A 141 -13.81 4.73 16.23
C ARG A 141 -14.64 3.52 16.60
N VAL A 142 -15.43 3.62 17.66
CA VAL A 142 -16.28 2.52 18.15
C VAL A 142 -17.77 2.87 18.17
N SER A 143 -18.63 1.85 18.23
CA SER A 143 -20.06 1.96 18.44
C SER A 143 -20.57 0.90 19.41
N THR A 144 -21.61 1.22 20.18
CA THR A 144 -22.36 0.25 21.01
C THR A 144 -23.36 -0.60 20.21
N ARG A 145 -23.56 -0.27 18.93
CA ARG A 145 -24.38 -1.08 18.03
C ARG A 145 -23.52 -2.19 17.46
N ILE A 146 -23.73 -3.41 17.92
CA ILE A 146 -22.95 -4.56 17.49
C ILE A 146 -23.59 -5.14 16.23
N SER A 147 -22.75 -5.52 15.30
CA SER A 147 -23.13 -6.17 14.06
C SER A 147 -22.23 -7.37 13.84
N LEU A 148 -22.83 -8.54 13.62
CA LEU A 148 -22.13 -9.79 13.34
C LEU A 148 -22.39 -10.17 11.88
N PRO A 149 -21.44 -9.89 10.97
CA PRO A 149 -21.60 -10.24 9.56
C PRO A 149 -21.41 -11.75 9.34
N GLY A 150 -22.48 -12.41 8.86
CA GLY A 150 -22.43 -13.73 8.24
C GLY A 150 -22.24 -13.63 6.73
N ARG A 151 -22.39 -14.76 6.04
CA ARG A 151 -22.24 -14.84 4.59
C ARG A 151 -23.40 -14.15 3.86
N TYR A 152 -24.62 -14.44 4.28
CA TYR A 152 -25.85 -13.98 3.65
C TYR A 152 -26.57 -12.93 4.49
N VAL A 153 -26.43 -12.98 5.82
CA VAL A 153 -27.11 -12.07 6.73
C VAL A 153 -26.14 -11.38 7.67
N VAL A 154 -26.49 -10.18 8.13
CA VAL A 154 -25.83 -9.51 9.26
C VAL A 154 -26.77 -9.58 10.44
N LEU A 155 -26.35 -10.23 11.52
CA LEU A 155 -27.12 -10.30 12.77
C LEU A 155 -26.83 -9.05 13.60
N MET A 156 -27.89 -8.42 14.10
CA MET A 156 -27.87 -7.20 14.91
C MET A 156 -28.51 -7.50 16.27
N PRO A 157 -27.72 -7.79 17.33
CA PRO A 157 -28.24 -8.20 18.63
C PRO A 157 -29.10 -7.14 19.31
N GLU A 158 -28.84 -5.86 19.05
CA GLU A 158 -29.58 -4.75 19.65
C GLU A 158 -30.65 -4.16 18.70
N SER A 159 -31.02 -4.88 17.64
CA SER A 159 -32.07 -4.48 16.71
C SER A 159 -33.26 -5.46 16.76
N GLN A 160 -34.41 -5.08 16.20
CA GLN A 160 -35.54 -5.99 15.91
C GLN A 160 -36.03 -5.87 14.46
N GLN A 161 -35.27 -5.16 13.62
CA GLN A 161 -35.68 -4.86 12.26
C GLN A 161 -35.09 -5.87 11.28
N VAL A 162 -35.90 -6.26 10.30
CA VAL A 162 -35.46 -6.99 9.11
C VAL A 162 -35.20 -5.98 7.99
N GLY A 163 -33.96 -5.94 7.51
CA GLY A 163 -33.52 -5.13 6.38
C GLY A 163 -33.13 -5.99 5.20
N VAL A 164 -33.30 -5.47 3.98
CA VAL A 164 -32.75 -6.08 2.76
C VAL A 164 -31.81 -5.08 2.10
N SER A 165 -30.66 -5.57 1.63
CA SER A 165 -29.64 -4.81 0.90
C SER A 165 -30.28 -3.94 -0.18
N ARG A 166 -29.81 -2.68 -0.29
CA ARG A 166 -30.26 -1.76 -1.34
C ARG A 166 -29.67 -2.08 -2.71
N LYS A 167 -28.68 -2.97 -2.78
CA LYS A 167 -28.05 -3.42 -4.03
C LYS A 167 -28.92 -4.44 -4.78
N ILE A 168 -29.90 -5.05 -4.11
CA ILE A 168 -30.87 -5.95 -4.75
C ILE A 168 -31.93 -5.07 -5.39
N GLU A 169 -31.83 -4.89 -6.71
CA GLU A 169 -32.71 -4.02 -7.49
C GLU A 169 -34.03 -4.71 -7.85
N ASP A 170 -34.04 -6.04 -7.99
CA ASP A 170 -35.26 -6.79 -8.23
C ASP A 170 -36.23 -6.67 -7.04
N ARG A 171 -37.36 -6.01 -7.31
CA ARG A 171 -38.42 -5.77 -6.34
C ARG A 171 -39.09 -7.06 -5.87
N SER A 172 -39.25 -8.05 -6.75
CA SER A 172 -39.86 -9.34 -6.42
C SER A 172 -39.00 -10.10 -5.44
N GLU A 173 -37.71 -10.22 -5.77
CA GLU A 173 -36.73 -10.89 -4.93
C GLU A 173 -36.56 -10.20 -3.57
N ARG A 174 -36.52 -8.87 -3.57
CA ARG A 174 -36.43 -8.09 -2.34
C ARG A 174 -37.61 -8.33 -1.40
N GLU A 175 -38.83 -8.46 -1.95
CA GLU A 175 -40.03 -8.77 -1.18
C GLU A 175 -40.01 -10.23 -0.68
N ARG A 176 -39.54 -11.18 -1.50
CA ARG A 176 -39.36 -12.58 -1.09
C ARG A 176 -38.39 -12.69 0.09
N LEU A 177 -37.20 -12.10 -0.05
CA LEU A 177 -36.16 -12.10 0.97
C LEU A 177 -36.61 -11.42 2.26
N ARG A 178 -37.38 -10.32 2.16
CA ARG A 178 -37.97 -9.67 3.33
C ARG A 178 -38.90 -10.61 4.09
N LYS A 179 -39.82 -11.29 3.40
CA LYS A 179 -40.75 -12.27 4.01
C LYS A 179 -40.02 -13.45 4.63
N VAL A 180 -38.96 -13.93 3.98
CA VAL A 180 -38.11 -14.99 4.54
C VAL A 180 -37.38 -14.49 5.79
N GLY A 181 -36.81 -13.28 5.73
CA GLY A 181 -36.16 -12.61 6.85
C GLY A 181 -37.06 -12.48 8.08
N GLU A 182 -38.31 -12.06 7.89
CA GLU A 182 -39.32 -11.96 8.95
C GLU A 182 -39.65 -13.31 9.61
N LYS A 183 -39.46 -14.43 8.92
CA LYS A 183 -39.66 -15.78 9.49
C LYS A 183 -38.44 -16.31 10.24
N ILE A 184 -37.23 -16.01 9.74
CA ILE A 184 -36.00 -16.59 10.28
C ILE A 184 -35.36 -15.73 11.38
N VAL A 185 -35.75 -14.45 11.50
CA VAL A 185 -35.20 -13.53 12.50
C VAL A 185 -35.49 -14.05 13.92
N PRO A 186 -34.47 -14.20 14.78
CA PRO A 186 -34.70 -14.64 16.15
C PRO A 186 -35.36 -13.55 17.01
N PRO A 187 -36.18 -13.91 18.02
CA PRO A 187 -36.80 -12.94 18.91
C PRO A 187 -35.75 -12.05 19.61
N GLY A 188 -35.95 -10.73 19.55
CA GLY A 188 -35.03 -9.75 20.15
C GLY A 188 -33.81 -9.40 19.30
N PHE A 189 -33.68 -9.98 18.10
CA PHE A 189 -32.61 -9.69 17.15
C PHE A 189 -33.16 -9.00 15.89
N GLY A 190 -32.30 -8.27 15.20
CA GLY A 190 -32.55 -7.79 13.85
C GLY A 190 -31.60 -8.48 12.88
N ILE A 191 -31.97 -8.51 11.61
CA ILE A 191 -31.13 -9.07 10.56
C ILE A 191 -31.12 -8.15 9.33
N ILE A 192 -29.99 -8.07 8.65
CA ILE A 192 -29.89 -7.42 7.34
C ILE A 192 -29.47 -8.48 6.33
N LEU A 193 -30.34 -8.78 5.38
CA LEU A 193 -30.05 -9.63 4.22
C LEU A 193 -29.09 -8.89 3.29
N ARG A 194 -27.90 -9.47 3.07
CA ARG A 194 -26.83 -8.93 2.24
C ARG A 194 -27.13 -9.14 0.74
N THR A 195 -26.25 -8.73 -0.16
CA THR A 195 -26.49 -8.93 -1.60
C THR A 195 -26.33 -10.39 -2.00
N GLU A 196 -25.43 -11.10 -1.33
CA GLU A 196 -25.03 -12.48 -1.55
C GLU A 196 -26.16 -13.49 -1.23
N CYS A 197 -27.27 -13.03 -0.64
CA CYS A 197 -28.45 -13.85 -0.35
C CYS A 197 -29.43 -14.00 -1.53
N GLU A 198 -29.21 -13.26 -2.62
CA GLU A 198 -30.06 -13.33 -3.82
C GLU A 198 -30.13 -14.75 -4.38
N GLY A 199 -31.35 -15.22 -4.63
CA GLY A 199 -31.63 -16.57 -5.10
C GLY A 199 -31.44 -17.68 -4.05
N ARG A 200 -30.96 -17.36 -2.84
CA ARG A 200 -30.71 -18.37 -1.79
C ARG A 200 -31.99 -18.80 -1.08
N THR A 201 -31.96 -20.03 -0.59
CA THR A 201 -33.09 -20.72 0.04
C THR A 201 -33.27 -20.31 1.50
N GLU A 202 -34.50 -20.44 2.02
CA GLU A 202 -34.80 -20.16 3.44
C GLU A 202 -33.94 -21.00 4.40
N ALA A 203 -33.62 -22.24 4.02
CA ALA A 203 -32.79 -23.14 4.83
C ALA A 203 -31.34 -22.63 4.96
N GLU A 204 -30.74 -22.17 3.86
CA GLU A 204 -29.38 -21.59 3.86
C GLU A 204 -29.31 -20.32 4.71
N LEU A 205 -30.30 -19.43 4.57
CA LEU A 205 -30.37 -18.19 5.34
C LEU A 205 -30.55 -18.47 6.84
N LYS A 206 -31.39 -19.45 7.18
CA LYS A 206 -31.61 -19.87 8.58
C LYS A 206 -30.36 -20.48 9.21
N ALA A 207 -29.58 -21.24 8.44
CA ALA A 207 -28.30 -21.79 8.91
C ALA A 207 -27.29 -20.69 9.25
N ASP A 208 -27.19 -19.65 8.41
CA ASP A 208 -26.31 -18.50 8.65
C ASP A 208 -26.76 -17.71 9.90
N VAL A 209 -28.07 -17.50 10.09
CA VAL A 209 -28.62 -16.90 11.33
C VAL A 209 -28.24 -17.73 12.56
N ALA A 210 -28.42 -19.05 12.52
CA ALA A 210 -28.12 -19.93 13.65
C ALA A 210 -26.63 -19.91 14.03
N TYR A 211 -25.75 -19.90 13.03
CA TYR A 211 -24.31 -19.72 13.25
C TYR A 211 -24.00 -18.40 13.97
N LEU A 212 -24.55 -17.29 13.51
CA LEU A 212 -24.33 -15.98 14.13
C LEU A 212 -24.88 -15.88 15.56
N GLN A 213 -25.99 -16.56 15.86
CA GLN A 213 -26.51 -16.66 17.23
C GLN A 213 -25.55 -17.41 18.15
N GLN A 214 -24.91 -18.48 17.66
CA GLN A 214 -23.90 -19.21 18.42
C GLN A 214 -22.68 -18.33 18.69
N VAL A 215 -22.20 -17.60 17.68
CA VAL A 215 -21.11 -16.61 17.84
C VAL A 215 -21.49 -15.58 18.91
N TRP A 216 -22.68 -14.99 18.82
CA TRP A 216 -23.14 -14.01 19.82
C TRP A 216 -23.19 -14.57 21.24
N THR A 217 -23.66 -15.81 21.39
CA THR A 217 -23.67 -16.50 22.69
C THR A 217 -22.26 -16.63 23.28
N GLN A 218 -21.26 -16.94 22.43
CA GLN A 218 -19.86 -16.98 22.85
C GLN A 218 -19.32 -15.61 23.24
N VAL A 219 -19.67 -14.55 22.49
CA VAL A 219 -19.29 -13.16 22.82
C VAL A 219 -19.81 -12.76 24.20
N LEU A 220 -21.09 -13.04 24.49
CA LEU A 220 -21.69 -12.75 25.78
C LEU A 220 -21.03 -13.55 26.92
N ALA A 221 -20.69 -14.82 26.69
CA ALA A 221 -19.99 -15.65 27.66
C ALA A 221 -18.57 -15.11 27.95
N ALA A 222 -17.84 -14.70 26.91
CA ALA A 222 -16.51 -14.09 27.04
C ALA A 222 -16.58 -12.75 27.79
N ALA A 223 -17.55 -11.90 27.47
CA ALA A 223 -17.76 -10.60 28.11
C ALA A 223 -18.09 -10.70 29.63
N LYS A 224 -18.76 -11.77 30.05
CA LYS A 224 -19.00 -12.06 31.47
C LYS A 224 -17.74 -12.54 32.19
N ARG A 225 -16.89 -13.31 31.50
CA ARG A 225 -15.68 -13.91 32.08
C ARG A 225 -14.53 -12.92 32.22
N GLN A 226 -14.39 -11.99 31.28
CA GLN A 226 -13.27 -11.06 31.21
C GLN A 226 -13.56 -9.74 31.93
N ARG A 227 -12.53 -9.16 32.57
CA ARG A 227 -12.59 -7.81 33.16
C ARG A 227 -12.18 -6.77 32.11
N ALA A 228 -12.85 -5.61 32.11
CA ALA A 228 -12.49 -4.53 31.20
C ALA A 228 -11.14 -3.88 31.62
N PRO A 229 -10.35 -3.34 30.68
CA PRO A 229 -10.54 -3.41 29.24
C PRO A 229 -10.11 -4.79 28.66
N ALA A 230 -10.93 -5.39 27.79
CA ALA A 230 -10.58 -6.66 27.16
C ALA A 230 -11.25 -6.88 25.80
N CYS A 231 -10.56 -7.61 24.92
CA CYS A 231 -11.12 -8.08 23.64
C CYS A 231 -11.96 -9.35 23.88
N VAL A 232 -13.27 -9.22 23.71
CA VAL A 232 -14.23 -10.31 24.00
C VAL A 232 -14.60 -11.11 22.76
N HIS A 233 -14.43 -10.51 21.59
CA HIS A 233 -14.54 -11.19 20.30
C HIS A 233 -13.61 -10.50 19.31
N ARG A 234 -12.67 -11.25 18.75
CA ARG A 234 -11.87 -10.79 17.62
C ARG A 234 -12.67 -11.02 16.34
N ASP A 235 -12.67 -10.04 15.45
CA ASP A 235 -13.24 -10.21 14.13
C ASP A 235 -12.51 -11.31 13.35
N GLN A 236 -13.16 -11.79 12.32
CA GLN A 236 -12.69 -12.89 11.47
C GLN A 236 -11.39 -12.49 10.76
N THR A 237 -10.43 -13.43 10.70
CA THR A 237 -9.16 -13.26 9.97
C THR A 237 -9.40 -12.94 8.49
N LEU A 238 -8.41 -12.35 7.81
CA LEU A 238 -8.49 -12.10 6.36
C LEU A 238 -8.96 -13.35 5.58
N LEU A 239 -8.39 -14.51 5.92
CA LEU A 239 -8.74 -15.78 5.31
C LEU A 239 -10.21 -16.17 5.50
N TYR A 240 -10.72 -16.07 6.72
CA TYR A 240 -12.14 -16.34 6.98
C TYR A 240 -13.04 -15.37 6.20
N ARG A 241 -12.73 -14.06 6.19
CA ARG A 241 -13.52 -13.06 5.46
C ARG A 241 -13.56 -13.38 3.96
N THR A 242 -12.45 -13.85 3.39
CA THR A 242 -12.40 -14.29 1.98
C THR A 242 -13.30 -15.50 1.74
N VAL A 243 -13.28 -16.51 2.62
CA VAL A 243 -14.19 -17.68 2.52
C VAL A 243 -15.66 -17.26 2.66
N ARG A 244 -15.95 -16.30 3.53
CA ARG A 244 -17.30 -15.80 3.76
C ARG A 244 -17.82 -14.95 2.60
N ASP A 245 -17.01 -14.02 2.10
CA ASP A 245 -17.47 -12.95 1.19
C ASP A 245 -17.16 -13.22 -0.29
N MET A 246 -16.15 -14.04 -0.62
CA MET A 246 -15.70 -14.26 -2.01
C MET A 246 -15.76 -15.71 -2.49
N PHE A 247 -15.81 -16.67 -1.57
CA PHE A 247 -15.76 -18.08 -1.96
C PHE A 247 -17.15 -18.60 -2.34
N ASP A 248 -17.55 -18.37 -3.58
CA ASP A 248 -18.83 -18.77 -4.15
C ASP A 248 -18.69 -19.82 -5.26
N ASP A 249 -19.80 -20.10 -5.95
CA ASP A 249 -19.88 -21.13 -6.97
C ASP A 249 -19.00 -20.80 -8.20
N GLU A 250 -18.64 -19.53 -8.43
CA GLU A 250 -17.79 -19.06 -9.54
C GLU A 250 -16.30 -19.34 -9.30
N ILE A 251 -15.89 -19.53 -8.05
CA ILE A 251 -14.51 -19.90 -7.70
C ILE A 251 -14.27 -21.36 -8.06
N ASP A 252 -13.26 -21.65 -8.88
CA ASP A 252 -12.93 -23.02 -9.28
C ASP A 252 -12.10 -23.76 -8.22
N ARG A 253 -11.15 -23.05 -7.60
CA ARG A 253 -10.31 -23.61 -6.53
C ARG A 253 -9.81 -22.54 -5.57
N MET A 254 -9.65 -22.95 -4.32
CA MET A 254 -8.88 -22.22 -3.30
C MET A 254 -7.68 -23.07 -2.91
N VAL A 255 -6.48 -22.50 -3.01
CA VAL A 255 -5.21 -23.17 -2.75
C VAL A 255 -4.56 -22.49 -1.54
N ILE A 256 -4.29 -23.25 -0.48
CA ILE A 256 -3.73 -22.76 0.79
C ILE A 256 -2.41 -23.47 1.03
N ASP A 257 -1.34 -22.76 1.36
CA ASP A 257 -0.01 -23.36 1.57
C ASP A 257 0.35 -23.69 3.02
N ASP A 258 -0.51 -23.35 3.97
CA ASP A 258 -0.35 -23.70 5.37
C ASP A 258 -1.35 -24.81 5.80
N PRO A 259 -0.85 -25.96 6.31
CA PRO A 259 -1.71 -27.06 6.75
C PRO A 259 -2.68 -26.72 7.87
N ASP A 260 -2.28 -25.88 8.84
CA ASP A 260 -3.12 -25.53 9.98
C ASP A 260 -4.28 -24.62 9.56
N GLU A 261 -4.00 -23.63 8.70
CA GLU A 261 -5.01 -22.76 8.10
C GLU A 261 -5.91 -23.51 7.13
N TYR A 262 -5.39 -24.48 6.37
CA TYR A 262 -6.20 -25.37 5.54
C TYR A 262 -7.28 -26.09 6.36
N GLU A 263 -6.92 -26.73 7.48
CA GLU A 263 -7.87 -27.43 8.35
C GLU A 263 -8.91 -26.47 8.95
N LYS A 264 -8.48 -25.30 9.42
CA LYS A 264 -9.38 -24.26 9.95
C LYS A 264 -10.38 -23.79 8.89
N VAL A 265 -9.92 -23.51 7.69
CA VAL A 265 -10.78 -23.08 6.57
C VAL A 265 -11.74 -24.20 6.16
N HIS A 266 -11.29 -25.44 6.16
CA HIS A 266 -12.13 -26.59 5.84
C HIS A 266 -13.27 -26.78 6.85
N LEU A 267 -12.99 -26.58 8.14
CA LEU A 267 -14.02 -26.58 9.20
C LEU A 267 -15.04 -25.46 9.00
N VAL A 268 -14.55 -24.25 8.70
CA VAL A 268 -15.41 -23.08 8.46
C VAL A 268 -16.26 -23.25 7.21
N ALA A 269 -15.67 -23.71 6.11
CA ALA A 269 -16.38 -23.99 4.86
C ALA A 269 -17.46 -25.05 5.05
N SER A 270 -17.27 -26.02 5.96
CA SER A 270 -18.31 -27.01 6.29
C SER A 270 -19.57 -26.40 6.90
N VAL A 271 -19.49 -25.20 7.48
CA VAL A 271 -20.63 -24.46 8.03
C VAL A 271 -21.15 -23.43 7.04
N VAL A 272 -20.24 -22.70 6.39
CA VAL A 272 -20.55 -21.51 5.60
C VAL A 272 -20.83 -21.81 4.13
N ALA A 273 -20.13 -22.80 3.55
CA ALA A 273 -20.24 -23.19 2.14
C ALA A 273 -19.94 -24.69 1.92
N PRO A 274 -20.81 -25.61 2.40
CA PRO A 274 -20.52 -27.05 2.40
C PRO A 274 -20.24 -27.61 1.00
N ASN A 275 -20.94 -27.09 -0.01
CA ASN A 275 -20.84 -27.56 -1.40
C ASN A 275 -19.53 -27.18 -2.08
N LEU A 276 -18.78 -26.20 -1.53
CA LEU A 276 -17.53 -25.70 -2.10
C LEU A 276 -16.30 -26.29 -1.39
N ARG A 277 -16.51 -27.11 -0.37
CA ARG A 277 -15.46 -27.70 0.46
C ARG A 277 -14.43 -28.49 -0.37
N ASP A 278 -14.88 -29.21 -1.38
CA ASP A 278 -14.04 -30.03 -2.26
C ASP A 278 -13.14 -29.19 -3.20
N LYS A 279 -13.41 -27.89 -3.32
CA LYS A 279 -12.60 -26.96 -4.12
C LYS A 279 -11.40 -26.41 -3.34
N ILE A 280 -11.30 -26.66 -2.03
CA ILE A 280 -10.21 -26.21 -1.16
C ILE A 280 -9.09 -27.26 -1.17
N GLN A 281 -7.88 -26.84 -1.54
CA GLN A 281 -6.72 -27.71 -1.72
C GLN A 281 -5.54 -27.20 -0.89
N LEU A 282 -4.85 -28.12 -0.23
CA LEU A 282 -3.56 -27.85 0.39
C LEU A 282 -2.47 -27.85 -0.69
N TYR A 283 -1.59 -26.86 -0.64
CA TYR A 283 -0.40 -26.78 -1.47
C TYR A 283 0.80 -27.30 -0.67
N ASP A 284 1.43 -28.36 -1.18
CA ASP A 284 2.46 -29.14 -0.48
C ASP A 284 3.79 -29.23 -1.24
N ARG A 285 4.00 -28.35 -2.22
CA ARG A 285 5.21 -28.36 -3.07
C ARG A 285 6.34 -27.55 -2.46
N GLU A 286 7.58 -27.87 -2.88
CA GLU A 286 8.79 -27.17 -2.44
C GLU A 286 8.87 -25.71 -2.92
N VAL A 287 8.44 -25.42 -4.15
CA VAL A 287 8.42 -24.05 -4.68
C VAL A 287 7.30 -23.27 -3.99
N PRO A 288 7.54 -22.07 -3.42
CA PRO A 288 6.50 -21.31 -2.73
C PRO A 288 5.28 -21.05 -3.62
N LEU A 289 4.10 -20.98 -3.01
CA LEU A 289 2.82 -20.89 -3.74
C LEU A 289 2.79 -19.69 -4.71
N PHE A 290 3.20 -18.50 -4.26
CA PHE A 290 3.15 -17.30 -5.10
C PHE A 290 4.18 -17.32 -6.22
N ASP A 291 5.37 -17.90 -6.01
CA ASP A 291 6.35 -18.10 -7.07
C ASP A 291 5.83 -19.07 -8.14
N ALA A 292 5.23 -20.19 -7.73
CA ALA A 292 4.70 -21.20 -8.64
C ALA A 292 3.58 -20.67 -9.56
N TYR A 293 2.89 -19.62 -9.14
CA TYR A 293 1.81 -18.95 -9.87
C TYR A 293 2.22 -17.59 -10.45
N ASN A 294 3.49 -17.20 -10.38
CA ASN A 294 4.04 -15.89 -10.80
C ASN A 294 3.40 -14.66 -10.12
N VAL A 295 2.77 -14.84 -8.95
CA VAL A 295 2.16 -13.74 -8.20
C VAL A 295 3.23 -12.77 -7.71
N GLU A 296 4.41 -13.25 -7.26
CA GLU A 296 5.50 -12.37 -6.80
C GLU A 296 5.96 -11.42 -7.92
N GLN A 297 6.05 -11.89 -9.16
CA GLN A 297 6.41 -11.05 -10.31
C GLN A 297 5.35 -9.99 -10.60
N ASP A 298 4.07 -10.30 -10.42
CA ASP A 298 2.99 -9.33 -10.58
C ASP A 298 2.98 -8.30 -9.45
N LEU A 299 3.37 -8.67 -8.23
CA LEU A 299 3.56 -7.74 -7.12
C LEU A 299 4.76 -6.81 -7.34
N GLU A 300 5.87 -7.31 -7.87
CA GLU A 300 7.00 -6.46 -8.28
C GLU A 300 6.59 -5.43 -9.35
N ARG A 301 5.77 -5.85 -10.32
CA ARG A 301 5.20 -4.95 -11.35
C ARG A 301 4.22 -3.94 -10.75
N LEU A 302 3.44 -4.32 -9.74
CA LEU A 302 2.52 -3.42 -9.04
C LEU A 302 3.27 -2.22 -8.43
N LEU A 303 4.48 -2.44 -7.90
CA LEU A 303 5.32 -1.38 -7.32
C LEU A 303 5.97 -0.46 -8.36
N GLN A 304 5.90 -0.79 -9.65
CA GLN A 304 6.46 0.07 -10.69
C GLN A 304 5.57 1.29 -10.96
N HIS A 305 6.21 2.40 -11.27
CA HIS A 305 5.53 3.64 -11.66
C HIS A 305 4.79 3.51 -13.01
N LYS A 306 5.29 2.64 -13.90
CA LYS A 306 4.71 2.38 -15.21
C LYS A 306 4.06 0.99 -15.27
N VAL A 307 2.83 0.93 -15.76
CA VAL A 307 2.12 -0.33 -16.02
C VAL A 307 2.03 -0.54 -17.52
N TRP A 308 2.73 -1.55 -18.04
CA TRP A 308 2.78 -1.81 -19.48
C TRP A 308 1.51 -2.49 -19.99
N LEU A 309 1.03 -2.01 -21.14
CA LEU A 309 -0.03 -2.63 -21.92
C LEU A 309 0.57 -3.70 -22.85
N LYS A 310 -0.21 -4.72 -23.22
CA LYS A 310 0.18 -5.81 -24.13
C LYS A 310 0.58 -5.28 -25.50
N SER A 311 -0.01 -4.16 -25.93
CA SER A 311 0.31 -3.46 -27.19
C SER A 311 1.58 -2.61 -27.18
N GLY A 312 2.23 -2.41 -26.02
CA GLY A 312 3.45 -1.61 -25.88
C GLY A 312 3.23 -0.15 -25.48
N GLY A 313 1.97 0.26 -25.29
CA GLY A 313 1.63 1.45 -24.49
C GLY A 313 1.84 1.21 -22.99
N TYR A 314 1.63 2.24 -22.17
CA TYR A 314 1.74 2.12 -20.72
C TYR A 314 0.86 3.13 -19.99
N LEU A 315 0.47 2.78 -18.77
CA LEU A 315 -0.17 3.67 -17.81
C LEU A 315 0.89 4.24 -16.86
N VAL A 316 0.68 5.47 -16.42
CA VAL A 316 1.37 6.05 -15.25
C VAL A 316 0.31 6.30 -14.18
N ILE A 317 0.54 5.78 -12.97
CA ILE A 317 -0.41 5.89 -11.86
C ILE A 317 0.23 6.71 -10.75
N ASP A 318 -0.31 7.90 -10.49
CA ASP A 318 0.14 8.80 -9.44
C ASP A 318 -0.91 8.90 -8.33
N GLU A 319 -0.60 8.31 -7.17
CA GLU A 319 -1.43 8.38 -5.96
C GLU A 319 -1.06 9.63 -5.15
N MET A 320 -1.90 10.67 -5.21
CA MET A 320 -1.73 11.91 -4.45
C MET A 320 -2.62 11.94 -3.20
N GLU A 321 -2.47 12.97 -2.35
CA GLU A 321 -3.22 13.09 -1.10
C GLU A 321 -4.75 13.11 -1.30
N ALA A 322 -5.22 13.87 -2.29
CA ALA A 322 -6.65 14.11 -2.51
C ALA A 322 -7.29 13.20 -3.57
N LEU A 323 -6.51 12.79 -4.58
CA LEU A 323 -6.99 12.03 -5.73
C LEU A 323 -5.88 11.15 -6.31
N THR A 324 -6.27 10.17 -7.12
CA THR A 324 -5.36 9.39 -7.95
C THR A 324 -5.47 9.87 -9.40
N ALA A 325 -4.35 10.15 -10.04
CA ALA A 325 -4.27 10.47 -11.47
C ALA A 325 -3.72 9.27 -12.25
N ILE A 326 -4.34 8.95 -13.38
CA ILE A 326 -3.89 7.88 -14.28
C ILE A 326 -3.72 8.47 -15.67
N ASP A 327 -2.50 8.43 -16.20
CA ASP A 327 -2.13 8.91 -17.53
C ASP A 327 -1.85 7.74 -18.48
N ILE A 328 -2.26 7.85 -19.74
CA ILE A 328 -2.19 6.78 -20.74
C ILE A 328 -1.28 7.20 -21.90
N ASN A 329 -0.27 6.40 -22.18
CA ASN A 329 0.72 6.66 -23.23
C ASN A 329 0.73 5.53 -24.27
N THR A 330 0.89 5.90 -25.55
CA THR A 330 1.02 4.96 -26.68
C THR A 330 2.38 4.24 -26.72
N GLY A 331 3.41 4.79 -26.06
CA GLY A 331 4.72 4.15 -25.92
C GLY A 331 5.37 3.83 -27.27
N LYS A 332 5.79 2.57 -27.46
CA LYS A 332 6.46 2.09 -28.70
C LYS A 332 5.48 1.59 -29.77
N GLN A 333 4.18 1.72 -29.53
CA GLN A 333 3.17 1.22 -30.44
C GLN A 333 3.03 2.15 -31.66
N VAL A 334 3.73 1.82 -32.74
CA VAL A 334 3.57 2.49 -34.04
C VAL A 334 2.67 1.61 -34.90
N GLY A 335 1.37 1.94 -34.97
CA GLY A 335 0.43 1.19 -35.80
C GLY A 335 0.80 1.23 -37.29
N THR A 336 0.44 0.20 -38.04
CA THR A 336 0.79 0.06 -39.47
C THR A 336 -0.16 0.78 -40.42
N THR A 337 -1.35 1.19 -39.97
CA THR A 337 -2.46 1.56 -40.88
C THR A 337 -3.09 2.93 -40.61
N SER A 338 -3.42 3.28 -39.36
CA SER A 338 -4.07 4.55 -39.00
C SER A 338 -3.76 4.95 -37.54
N LEU A 339 -3.46 6.23 -37.32
CA LEU A 339 -3.17 6.77 -35.98
C LEU A 339 -4.41 6.71 -35.07
N ASN A 340 -5.58 7.08 -35.59
CA ASN A 340 -6.84 7.12 -34.83
C ASN A 340 -7.26 5.72 -34.35
N ASP A 341 -7.12 4.70 -35.19
CA ASP A 341 -7.42 3.32 -34.81
C ASP A 341 -6.46 2.79 -33.75
N THR A 342 -5.20 3.21 -33.83
CA THR A 342 -4.18 2.87 -32.83
C THR A 342 -4.54 3.49 -31.49
N ILE A 343 -4.91 4.77 -31.45
CA ILE A 343 -5.35 5.49 -30.24
C ILE A 343 -6.58 4.82 -29.62
N LEU A 344 -7.61 4.55 -30.42
CA LEU A 344 -8.84 3.90 -29.92
C LEU A 344 -8.52 2.53 -29.32
N LYS A 345 -7.70 1.71 -30.00
CA LYS A 345 -7.31 0.39 -29.50
C LYS A 345 -6.53 0.49 -28.19
N THR A 346 -5.56 1.41 -28.10
CA THR A 346 -4.77 1.63 -26.89
C THR A 346 -5.66 2.10 -25.74
N ASN A 347 -6.61 3.01 -25.98
CA ASN A 347 -7.54 3.47 -24.95
C ASN A 347 -8.50 2.37 -24.47
N LEU A 348 -8.99 1.50 -25.35
CA LEU A 348 -9.81 0.36 -24.95
C LEU A 348 -9.04 -0.64 -24.10
N GLU A 349 -7.79 -0.93 -24.45
CA GLU A 349 -6.90 -1.78 -23.66
C GLU A 349 -6.53 -1.13 -22.32
N ALA A 350 -6.22 0.17 -22.32
CA ALA A 350 -5.96 0.94 -21.13
C ALA A 350 -7.17 0.95 -20.19
N ALA A 351 -8.40 1.07 -20.71
CA ALA A 351 -9.61 0.99 -19.90
C ALA A 351 -9.72 -0.33 -19.13
N GLU A 352 -9.37 -1.46 -19.76
CA GLU A 352 -9.35 -2.77 -19.09
C GLU A 352 -8.28 -2.83 -18.00
N GLU A 353 -7.07 -2.38 -18.32
CA GLU A 353 -5.95 -2.39 -17.38
C GLU A 353 -6.20 -1.44 -16.21
N VAL A 354 -6.83 -0.28 -16.43
CA VAL A 354 -7.25 0.62 -15.37
C VAL A 354 -8.26 -0.06 -14.44
N CYS A 355 -9.29 -0.72 -14.97
CA CYS A 355 -10.24 -1.48 -14.15
C CYS A 355 -9.55 -2.57 -13.32
N ARG A 356 -8.55 -3.25 -13.90
CA ARG A 356 -7.73 -4.23 -13.18
C ARG A 356 -6.91 -3.59 -12.07
N GLN A 357 -6.18 -2.52 -12.36
CA GLN A 357 -5.34 -1.80 -11.38
C GLN A 357 -6.17 -1.23 -10.22
N LEU A 358 -7.37 -0.72 -10.50
CA LEU A 358 -8.30 -0.24 -9.46
C LEU A 358 -8.63 -1.32 -8.42
N ARG A 359 -8.85 -2.56 -8.88
CA ARG A 359 -9.11 -3.73 -8.02
C ARG A 359 -7.83 -4.21 -7.34
N LEU A 360 -6.77 -4.41 -8.12
CA LEU A 360 -5.49 -4.94 -7.67
C LEU A 360 -4.85 -4.08 -6.58
N ARG A 361 -4.89 -2.75 -6.73
CA ARG A 361 -4.32 -1.80 -5.77
C ARG A 361 -5.30 -1.39 -4.65
N ASP A 362 -6.55 -1.85 -4.71
CA ASP A 362 -7.69 -1.35 -3.93
C ASP A 362 -7.78 0.20 -3.86
N MET A 363 -7.55 0.86 -5.00
CA MET A 363 -7.57 2.32 -5.08
C MET A 363 -8.98 2.87 -4.83
N GLY A 364 -9.11 3.90 -4.01
CA GLY A 364 -10.41 4.49 -3.70
C GLY A 364 -10.34 5.98 -3.43
N GLY A 365 -11.48 6.65 -3.53
CA GLY A 365 -11.60 8.11 -3.51
C GLY A 365 -11.91 8.65 -4.89
N ILE A 366 -11.44 9.86 -5.16
CA ILE A 366 -11.54 10.51 -6.47
C ILE A 366 -10.41 10.00 -7.34
N ILE A 367 -10.73 9.55 -8.54
CA ILE A 367 -9.77 9.01 -9.50
C ILE A 367 -10.04 9.67 -10.83
N VAL A 368 -8.98 10.21 -11.45
CA VAL A 368 -9.04 10.94 -12.70
C VAL A 368 -8.19 10.21 -13.73
N ILE A 369 -8.76 9.90 -14.88
CA ILE A 369 -8.11 9.14 -15.94
C ILE A 369 -7.99 10.03 -17.18
N ASP A 370 -6.77 10.22 -17.65
CA ASP A 370 -6.42 10.94 -18.86
C ASP A 370 -6.24 9.93 -20.01
N PHE A 371 -7.30 9.73 -20.78
CA PHE A 371 -7.24 8.91 -21.99
C PHE A 371 -6.58 9.70 -23.11
N ILE A 372 -5.88 9.01 -24.01
CA ILE A 372 -5.25 9.64 -25.17
C ILE A 372 -6.33 10.37 -25.98
N ASP A 373 -6.05 11.61 -26.36
CA ASP A 373 -6.99 12.45 -27.10
C ASP A 373 -7.53 11.77 -28.37
N MET A 374 -8.86 11.80 -28.50
CA MET A 374 -9.57 11.25 -29.66
C MET A 374 -10.40 12.36 -30.30
N GLU A 375 -10.23 12.60 -31.60
CA GLU A 375 -11.01 13.60 -32.35
C GLU A 375 -12.49 13.19 -32.49
N SER A 376 -12.73 11.91 -32.72
CA SER A 376 -14.06 11.33 -32.93
C SER A 376 -14.87 11.26 -31.64
N ALA A 377 -16.04 11.92 -31.65
CA ALA A 377 -17.01 11.82 -30.55
C ALA A 377 -17.57 10.41 -30.37
N GLU A 378 -17.63 9.64 -31.46
CA GLU A 378 -18.08 8.24 -31.42
C GLU A 378 -17.09 7.37 -30.67
N ASP A 379 -15.79 7.57 -30.89
CA ASP A 379 -14.72 6.79 -30.26
C ASP A 379 -14.60 7.12 -28.77
N ARG A 380 -14.71 8.40 -28.40
CA ARG A 380 -14.85 8.81 -26.98
C ARG A 380 -16.02 8.09 -26.30
N LYS A 381 -17.16 7.97 -26.98
CA LYS A 381 -18.35 7.28 -26.46
C LYS A 381 -18.12 5.77 -26.34
N LYS A 382 -17.44 5.14 -27.30
CA LYS A 382 -17.07 3.72 -27.26
C LYS A 382 -16.17 3.40 -26.06
N VAL A 383 -15.11 4.19 -25.87
CA VAL A 383 -14.19 4.01 -24.72
C VAL A 383 -14.93 4.17 -23.40
N LEU A 384 -15.76 5.21 -23.24
CA LEU A 384 -16.52 5.41 -22.01
C LEU A 384 -17.53 4.29 -21.74
N ALA A 385 -18.21 3.80 -22.77
CA ALA A 385 -19.15 2.68 -22.65
C ALA A 385 -18.43 1.39 -22.22
N HIS A 386 -17.32 1.07 -22.89
CA HIS A 386 -16.47 -0.09 -22.55
C HIS A 386 -15.94 0.00 -21.12
N PHE A 387 -15.40 1.16 -20.74
CA PHE A 387 -14.90 1.40 -19.40
C PHE A 387 -16.00 1.25 -18.34
N THR A 388 -17.20 1.79 -18.58
CA THR A 388 -18.34 1.68 -17.65
C THR A 388 -18.81 0.24 -17.50
N GLU A 389 -18.84 -0.53 -18.59
CA GLU A 389 -19.20 -1.95 -18.56
C GLU A 389 -18.18 -2.76 -17.75
N ARG A 390 -16.88 -2.57 -18.00
CA ARG A 390 -15.81 -3.25 -17.27
C ARG A 390 -15.80 -2.89 -15.79
N LEU A 391 -16.01 -1.61 -15.45
CA LEU A 391 -16.09 -1.14 -14.07
C LEU A 391 -17.30 -1.70 -13.31
N GLY A 392 -18.35 -2.12 -14.02
CA GLY A 392 -19.52 -2.78 -13.43
C GLY A 392 -19.22 -4.12 -12.75
N ARG A 393 -18.08 -4.75 -13.06
CA ARG A 393 -17.60 -5.98 -12.42
C ARG A 393 -16.90 -5.74 -11.08
N ASP A 394 -16.64 -4.49 -10.71
CA ASP A 394 -15.99 -4.15 -9.44
C ASP A 394 -16.98 -4.32 -8.27
N HIS A 395 -16.57 -5.06 -7.24
CA HIS A 395 -17.36 -5.25 -6.02
C HIS A 395 -17.54 -3.94 -5.23
N SER A 396 -16.58 -3.01 -5.34
CA SER A 396 -16.62 -1.70 -4.71
C SER A 396 -17.55 -0.77 -5.45
N ARG A 397 -18.31 0.03 -4.69
CA ARG A 397 -19.25 0.98 -5.29
C ARG A 397 -18.48 2.07 -6.04
N THR A 398 -18.71 2.15 -7.34
CA THR A 398 -18.17 3.17 -8.23
C THR A 398 -19.26 4.14 -8.67
N ARG A 399 -18.85 5.35 -9.08
CA ARG A 399 -19.66 6.31 -9.81
C ARG A 399 -18.79 6.89 -10.90
N VAL A 400 -19.24 6.76 -12.14
CA VAL A 400 -18.57 7.35 -13.30
C VAL A 400 -19.18 8.73 -13.54
N GLY A 401 -18.33 9.75 -13.57
CA GLY A 401 -18.68 11.11 -13.97
C GLY A 401 -18.85 11.23 -15.48
N ARG A 402 -19.02 12.46 -15.96
CA ARG A 402 -18.96 12.72 -17.41
C ARG A 402 -17.50 12.95 -17.81
N ILE A 403 -17.20 12.77 -19.10
CA ILE A 403 -15.93 13.26 -19.66
C ILE A 403 -15.94 14.79 -19.49
N SER A 404 -14.88 15.33 -18.89
CA SER A 404 -14.73 16.76 -18.66
C SER A 404 -14.49 17.50 -19.99
N SER A 405 -14.56 18.84 -19.97
CA SER A 405 -14.18 19.63 -21.14
C SER A 405 -12.71 19.46 -21.55
N LEU A 406 -11.88 18.93 -20.64
CA LEU A 406 -10.47 18.65 -20.85
C LEU A 406 -10.20 17.20 -21.29
N GLY A 407 -11.23 16.40 -21.59
CA GLY A 407 -11.06 15.01 -22.02
C GLY A 407 -10.91 13.99 -20.88
N LEU A 408 -10.82 14.45 -19.62
CA LEU A 408 -10.61 13.60 -18.46
C LEU A 408 -11.87 12.82 -18.07
N VAL A 409 -11.68 11.56 -17.67
CA VAL A 409 -12.74 10.73 -17.08
C VAL A 409 -12.59 10.74 -15.56
N GLU A 410 -13.58 11.32 -14.89
CA GLU A 410 -13.63 11.39 -13.42
C GLU A 410 -14.46 10.24 -12.87
N ILE A 411 -13.94 9.49 -11.90
CA ILE A 411 -14.70 8.50 -11.15
C ILE A 411 -14.55 8.69 -9.65
N THR A 412 -15.53 8.18 -8.91
CA THR A 412 -15.42 8.00 -7.46
C THR A 412 -15.57 6.52 -7.12
N ARG A 413 -14.56 5.92 -6.50
CA ARG A 413 -14.60 4.54 -5.99
C ARG A 413 -14.64 4.56 -4.45
N LYS A 414 -15.55 3.82 -3.83
CA LYS A 414 -15.69 3.78 -2.36
C LYS A 414 -14.42 3.21 -1.72
N ARG A 415 -13.81 3.92 -0.76
CA ARG A 415 -12.73 3.38 0.09
C ARG A 415 -13.26 2.33 1.07
N THR A 416 -12.71 1.12 1.00
CA THR A 416 -12.97 -0.05 1.85
C THR A 416 -11.96 -0.19 2.99
N GLY A 417 -10.77 0.37 2.83
CA GLY A 417 -9.69 0.31 3.81
C GLY A 417 -8.51 1.20 3.40
N GLU A 418 -7.34 0.74 3.80
CA GLU A 418 -6.03 1.13 3.28
C GLU A 418 -5.84 0.49 1.89
N SER A 419 -5.19 1.20 0.96
CA SER A 419 -4.89 0.62 -0.37
C SER A 419 -3.81 -0.45 -0.25
N VAL A 420 -3.65 -1.29 -1.28
CA VAL A 420 -2.55 -2.26 -1.30
C VAL A 420 -1.21 -1.55 -1.29
N THR A 421 -1.08 -0.46 -2.05
CA THR A 421 0.14 0.35 -2.10
C THR A 421 0.49 0.87 -0.71
N GLU A 422 -0.47 1.47 0.01
CA GLU A 422 -0.28 1.96 1.39
C GLU A 422 0.11 0.81 2.34
N ALA A 423 -0.49 -0.37 2.20
CA ALA A 423 -0.22 -1.51 3.07
C ALA A 423 1.19 -2.11 2.88
N ILE A 424 1.82 -1.96 1.72
CA ILE A 424 3.13 -2.57 1.40
C ILE A 424 4.27 -1.56 1.18
N THR A 425 4.00 -0.25 1.29
CA THR A 425 5.00 0.80 1.09
C THR A 425 4.96 1.84 2.22
N GLU A 426 6.05 2.60 2.37
CA GLU A 426 6.10 3.75 3.27
C GLU A 426 6.44 5.02 2.47
N VAL A 427 6.05 6.18 2.99
CA VAL A 427 6.41 7.47 2.40
C VAL A 427 7.93 7.62 2.46
N CYS A 428 8.56 7.94 1.32
CA CYS A 428 10.01 8.13 1.24
C CYS A 428 10.49 9.14 2.29
N PRO A 429 11.44 8.78 3.18
CA PRO A 429 11.89 9.66 4.26
C PRO A 429 12.68 10.87 3.74
N MET A 430 13.31 10.75 2.58
CA MET A 430 14.14 11.82 1.99
C MET A 430 13.27 12.94 1.41
N CYS A 431 12.35 12.60 0.51
CA CYS A 431 11.53 13.60 -0.19
C CYS A 431 10.18 13.84 0.49
N VAL A 432 9.81 13.02 1.48
CA VAL A 432 8.52 13.06 2.19
C VAL A 432 7.36 12.97 1.20
N GLY A 433 7.49 12.08 0.21
CA GLY A 433 6.48 11.85 -0.83
C GLY A 433 6.48 12.87 -1.98
N ARG A 434 7.43 13.83 -2.03
CA ARG A 434 7.53 14.79 -3.15
C ARG A 434 7.94 14.16 -4.49
N GLY A 435 8.60 13.00 -4.46
CA GLY A 435 9.09 12.30 -5.66
C GLY A 435 10.25 12.99 -6.40
N ARG A 436 10.75 14.12 -5.87
CA ARG A 436 11.88 14.88 -6.42
C ARG A 436 12.70 15.48 -5.29
N ILE A 437 14.00 15.65 -5.53
CA ILE A 437 14.95 16.36 -4.67
C ILE A 437 15.56 17.53 -5.47
N PRO A 438 16.11 18.57 -4.82
CA PRO A 438 16.83 19.65 -5.49
C PRO A 438 17.94 19.11 -6.40
N SER A 439 18.24 19.82 -7.50
CA SER A 439 19.38 19.44 -8.33
C SER A 439 20.69 19.76 -7.61
N LYS A 440 21.78 19.06 -7.97
CA LYS A 440 23.11 19.30 -7.39
C LYS A 440 23.59 20.74 -7.61
N GLU A 441 23.21 21.35 -8.73
CA GLU A 441 23.47 22.77 -9.05
C GLU A 441 22.66 23.69 -8.13
N THR A 442 21.43 23.30 -7.77
CA THR A 442 20.62 24.08 -6.84
C THR A 442 21.26 24.09 -5.45
N VAL A 443 21.72 22.93 -4.97
CA VAL A 443 22.39 22.82 -3.67
C VAL A 443 23.74 23.55 -3.69
N SER A 444 24.53 23.45 -4.76
CA SER A 444 25.81 24.20 -4.87
C SER A 444 25.60 25.71 -4.82
N LEU A 445 24.56 26.23 -5.48
CA LEU A 445 24.17 27.64 -5.40
C LEU A 445 23.63 28.05 -4.02
N TRP A 446 23.09 27.13 -3.22
CA TRP A 446 22.74 27.40 -1.82
C TRP A 446 23.99 27.59 -0.97
N ILE A 447 24.97 26.68 -1.11
CA ILE A 447 26.28 26.78 -0.45
C ILE A 447 26.92 28.14 -0.77
N GLU A 448 26.96 28.52 -2.05
CA GLU A 448 27.51 29.80 -2.48
C GLU A 448 26.83 31.00 -1.81
N ARG A 449 25.49 31.05 -1.83
CA ARG A 449 24.73 32.15 -1.19
C ARG A 449 24.98 32.20 0.32
N ASP A 450 25.12 31.05 0.96
CA ASP A 450 25.40 30.96 2.39
C ASP A 450 26.83 31.40 2.73
N MET A 451 27.80 31.09 1.87
CA MET A 451 29.16 31.63 1.94
C MET A 451 29.17 33.16 1.83
N TRP A 452 28.40 33.73 0.90
CA TRP A 452 28.25 35.18 0.79
C TRP A 452 27.65 35.81 2.05
N ARG A 453 26.68 35.16 2.70
CA ARG A 453 26.15 35.64 4.00
C ARG A 453 27.21 35.58 5.12
N LYS A 454 28.12 34.63 5.05
CA LYS A 454 29.21 34.42 6.02
C LYS A 454 30.49 35.19 5.68
N ILE A 455 30.51 36.00 4.62
CA ILE A 455 31.73 36.65 4.13
C ILE A 455 32.39 37.58 5.17
N GLY A 456 31.60 38.11 6.11
CA GLY A 456 32.08 38.97 7.20
C GLY A 456 32.61 38.22 8.43
N GLU A 457 32.52 36.88 8.48
CA GLU A 457 33.09 36.08 9.57
C GLU A 457 34.64 36.15 9.54
N PRO A 458 35.31 36.08 10.71
CA PRO A 458 36.77 36.15 10.77
C PRO A 458 37.44 35.02 9.99
N GLY A 459 38.62 35.30 9.41
CA GLY A 459 39.40 34.36 8.61
C GLY A 459 39.54 34.81 7.15
N ASN A 460 40.34 34.08 6.36
CA ASN A 460 40.56 34.32 4.93
C ASN A 460 40.26 33.07 4.08
N ALA A 461 39.60 32.06 4.64
CA ALA A 461 39.17 30.87 3.92
C ALA A 461 37.86 30.29 4.45
N PHE A 462 37.18 29.53 3.57
CA PHE A 462 36.04 28.69 3.89
C PHE A 462 36.40 27.21 3.72
N TYR A 463 35.93 26.39 4.65
CA TYR A 463 35.90 24.94 4.55
C TYR A 463 34.46 24.47 4.42
N ILE A 464 34.18 23.70 3.37
CA ILE A 464 32.87 23.19 3.01
C ILE A 464 32.90 21.68 3.02
N GLU A 465 31.95 21.08 3.72
CA GLU A 465 31.63 19.65 3.65
C GLU A 465 30.24 19.49 3.08
N CYS A 466 30.08 18.66 2.06
CA CYS A 466 28.76 18.34 1.48
C CYS A 466 28.77 16.97 0.80
N HIS A 467 27.59 16.51 0.37
CA HIS A 467 27.46 15.22 -0.31
C HIS A 467 28.30 15.15 -1.61
N PRO A 468 28.93 14.01 -1.96
CA PRO A 468 29.83 13.87 -3.11
C PRO A 468 29.26 14.36 -4.45
N SER A 469 27.97 14.12 -4.70
CA SER A 469 27.30 14.58 -5.93
C SER A 469 27.19 16.11 -6.04
N VAL A 470 27.19 16.82 -4.91
CA VAL A 470 27.14 18.29 -4.86
C VAL A 470 28.54 18.87 -5.04
N VAL A 471 29.57 18.23 -4.48
CA VAL A 471 30.97 18.67 -4.59
C VAL A 471 31.40 18.85 -6.04
N GLU A 472 31.10 17.89 -6.90
CA GLU A 472 31.49 17.94 -8.31
C GLU A 472 30.82 19.13 -9.05
N ALA A 473 29.52 19.35 -8.83
CA ALA A 473 28.81 20.50 -9.40
C ALA A 473 29.30 21.83 -8.82
N PHE A 474 29.73 21.84 -7.56
CA PHE A 474 30.23 23.03 -6.88
C PHE A 474 31.64 23.42 -7.32
N ILE A 475 32.52 22.43 -7.54
CA ILE A 475 33.86 22.64 -8.09
C ILE A 475 33.78 23.08 -9.56
N GLY A 476 32.85 22.51 -10.32
CA GLY A 476 32.71 22.75 -11.75
C GLY A 476 33.71 21.95 -12.59
N LEU A 477 33.52 21.95 -13.91
CA LEU A 477 34.46 21.32 -14.84
C LEU A 477 35.83 22.00 -14.72
N ASP A 478 36.89 21.20 -14.57
CA ASP A 478 38.27 21.68 -14.44
C ASP A 478 38.48 22.72 -13.31
N GLY A 479 37.54 22.82 -12.36
CA GLY A 479 37.58 23.76 -11.25
C GLY A 479 37.11 25.19 -11.54
N GLU A 480 36.53 25.46 -12.71
CA GLU A 480 36.17 26.83 -13.14
C GLU A 480 35.26 27.55 -12.13
N ASN A 481 34.27 26.85 -11.56
CA ASN A 481 33.32 27.46 -10.62
C ASN A 481 34.01 27.86 -9.32
N VAL A 482 34.79 26.97 -8.71
CA VAL A 482 35.46 27.27 -7.44
C VAL A 482 36.53 28.35 -7.60
N GLU A 483 37.26 28.38 -8.72
CA GLU A 483 38.24 29.45 -9.01
C GLU A 483 37.58 30.82 -9.13
N MET A 484 36.46 30.91 -9.84
CA MET A 484 35.69 32.13 -9.97
C MET A 484 35.21 32.62 -8.60
N LEU A 485 34.68 31.72 -7.76
CA LEU A 485 34.23 32.06 -6.41
C LEU A 485 35.37 32.52 -5.50
N GLU A 486 36.53 31.86 -5.55
CA GLU A 486 37.73 32.29 -4.80
C GLU A 486 38.15 33.72 -5.20
N HIS A 487 38.08 34.04 -6.50
CA HIS A 487 38.41 35.36 -7.02
C HIS A 487 37.42 36.44 -6.55
N GLU A 488 36.11 36.18 -6.67
CA GLU A 488 35.06 37.13 -6.30
C GLU A 488 35.01 37.38 -4.79
N MET A 489 35.08 36.32 -3.99
CA MET A 489 35.02 36.41 -2.52
C MET A 489 36.34 36.85 -1.89
N ARG A 490 37.46 36.74 -2.62
CA ARG A 490 38.82 36.98 -2.11
C ARG A 490 39.15 36.17 -0.86
N ARG A 491 38.66 34.92 -0.79
CA ARG A 491 38.92 33.94 0.27
C ARG A 491 39.28 32.60 -0.36
N GLY A 492 40.15 31.83 0.29
CA GLY A 492 40.42 30.45 -0.13
C GLY A 492 39.22 29.54 0.11
N ILE A 493 38.94 28.61 -0.79
CA ILE A 493 37.81 27.68 -0.70
C ILE A 493 38.32 26.25 -0.70
N TYR A 494 37.94 25.51 0.35
CA TYR A 494 38.28 24.10 0.54
C TYR A 494 37.00 23.27 0.59
N ILE A 495 36.78 22.43 -0.41
CA ILE A 495 35.61 21.56 -0.50
C ILE A 495 36.02 20.12 -0.24
N ARG A 496 35.27 19.40 0.61
CA ARG A 496 35.43 17.96 0.84
C ARG A 496 34.07 17.27 0.76
N ALA A 497 34.08 16.07 0.20
CA ALA A 497 32.92 15.20 0.23
C ALA A 497 32.79 14.52 1.60
N ASN A 498 31.58 14.53 2.15
CA ASN A 498 31.21 13.69 3.27
C ASN A 498 30.18 12.65 2.78
N PHE A 499 30.57 11.37 2.84
CA PHE A 499 29.75 10.25 2.35
C PHE A 499 28.58 9.90 3.27
N ASP A 500 28.59 10.41 4.51
CA ASP A 500 27.56 10.15 5.51
C ASP A 500 26.53 11.29 5.60
N MET A 501 26.76 12.42 4.91
CA MET A 501 25.82 13.56 4.87
C MET A 501 24.62 13.27 3.95
N GLU A 502 23.45 13.78 4.32
CA GLU A 502 22.29 13.76 3.44
C GLU A 502 22.52 14.62 2.19
N TYR A 503 21.77 14.35 1.12
CA TYR A 503 21.99 14.99 -0.19
C TYR A 503 21.91 16.53 -0.16
N GLU A 504 21.02 17.09 0.66
CA GLU A 504 20.82 18.54 0.81
C GLU A 504 21.66 19.14 1.96
N GLU A 505 22.32 18.31 2.76
CA GLU A 505 23.09 18.73 3.93
C GLU A 505 24.48 19.23 3.52
N TYR A 506 24.90 20.34 4.13
CA TYR A 506 26.24 20.89 3.99
C TYR A 506 26.64 21.69 5.22
N GLU A 507 27.95 21.80 5.45
CA GLU A 507 28.52 22.63 6.50
C GLU A 507 29.52 23.62 5.91
N ILE A 508 29.49 24.87 6.39
CA ILE A 508 30.42 25.94 5.99
C ILE A 508 31.09 26.51 7.24
N ARG A 509 32.42 26.36 7.32
CA ARG A 509 33.25 26.89 8.41
C ARG A 509 34.21 27.96 7.90
N SER A 510 34.22 29.14 8.52
CA SER A 510 35.27 30.14 8.31
C SER A 510 36.53 29.77 9.09
N SER A 511 37.70 29.88 8.46
CA SER A 511 39.00 29.61 9.06
C SER A 511 40.09 30.40 8.33
N THR A 512 41.36 30.18 8.66
CA THR A 512 42.48 30.74 7.90
C THR A 512 43.05 29.72 6.93
N ILE A 513 43.65 30.22 5.84
CA ILE A 513 44.36 29.39 4.86
C ILE A 513 45.41 28.53 5.56
N GLU A 514 46.16 29.08 6.51
CA GLU A 514 47.24 28.37 7.21
C GLU A 514 46.73 27.20 8.07
N GLU A 515 45.55 27.36 8.69
CA GLU A 515 44.91 26.31 9.48
C GLU A 515 44.37 25.19 8.59
N LEU A 516 43.70 25.55 7.48
CA LEU A 516 43.13 24.59 6.56
C LEU A 516 44.19 23.84 5.77
N GLU A 517 45.27 24.50 5.34
CA GLU A 517 46.41 23.83 4.70
C GLU A 517 47.02 22.79 5.63
N ARG A 518 47.24 23.14 6.90
CA ARG A 518 47.80 22.21 7.89
C ARG A 518 46.93 20.97 8.13
N ARG A 519 45.60 21.13 8.13
CA ARG A 519 44.66 20.05 8.47
C ARG A 519 44.23 19.23 7.26
N HIS A 520 44.07 19.86 6.09
CA HIS A 520 43.37 19.28 4.94
C HIS A 520 44.21 19.21 3.67
N MET A 521 45.42 19.78 3.64
CA MET A 521 46.32 19.76 2.47
C MET A 521 47.62 18.98 2.77
N GLY A 522 47.48 17.75 3.24
CA GLY A 522 48.60 16.81 3.41
C GLY A 522 49.14 16.20 2.11
N PHE A 523 48.75 16.73 0.94
CA PHE A 523 49.03 16.16 -0.36
C PHE A 523 50.32 16.72 -0.97
N ARG A 524 51.08 15.89 -1.70
CA ARG A 524 52.29 16.30 -2.42
C ARG A 524 52.22 15.84 -3.88
N ARG A 525 52.81 16.62 -4.78
CA ARG A 525 52.93 16.21 -6.19
C ARG A 525 53.70 14.89 -6.29
N ALA A 526 53.27 14.02 -7.19
CA ALA A 526 53.73 12.65 -7.35
C ALA A 526 53.47 11.72 -6.13
N GLN A 527 52.65 12.14 -5.17
CA GLN A 527 52.18 11.25 -4.12
C GLN A 527 51.17 10.25 -4.70
N VAL A 528 51.29 9.00 -4.28
CA VAL A 528 50.34 7.95 -4.60
C VAL A 528 49.28 7.87 -3.51
N LEU A 529 48.01 7.98 -3.91
CA LEU A 529 46.84 7.85 -3.04
C LEU A 529 45.97 6.68 -3.49
N GLU A 530 45.20 6.10 -2.58
CA GLU A 530 44.13 5.18 -2.96
C GLU A 530 42.80 5.91 -3.03
N CYS A 531 42.12 5.79 -4.17
CA CYS A 531 40.86 6.46 -4.43
C CYS A 531 39.78 5.46 -4.81
N ASN A 532 38.53 5.73 -4.41
CA ASN A 532 37.36 5.05 -4.95
C ASN A 532 37.02 5.66 -6.31
N VAL A 533 37.10 4.86 -7.36
CA VAL A 533 36.94 5.34 -8.74
C VAL A 533 35.47 5.26 -9.15
N ARG A 534 34.92 6.38 -9.62
CA ARG A 534 33.52 6.52 -10.05
C ARG A 534 33.45 7.24 -11.39
N ARG A 535 32.33 7.05 -12.08
CA ARG A 535 31.99 7.95 -13.20
C ARG A 535 31.56 9.29 -12.63
N SER A 536 31.98 10.36 -13.28
CA SER A 536 31.46 11.71 -13.05
C SER A 536 29.93 11.70 -13.14
N VAL A 537 29.29 12.50 -12.29
CA VAL A 537 27.83 12.70 -12.29
C VAL A 537 27.46 13.88 -13.21
N LEU A 538 28.43 14.69 -13.66
CA LEU A 538 28.20 15.78 -14.63
C LEU A 538 27.76 15.25 -16.00
N GLU A 539 26.61 15.73 -16.47
CA GLU A 539 26.03 15.36 -17.76
C GLU A 539 27.02 15.64 -18.90
N ASN A 540 27.06 14.75 -19.91
CA ASN A 540 27.95 14.83 -21.08
C ASN A 540 29.46 14.71 -20.82
N SER A 541 29.88 14.33 -19.61
CA SER A 541 31.29 14.01 -19.35
C SER A 541 31.51 12.50 -19.33
N ASN A 542 32.39 11.98 -20.21
CA ASN A 542 32.95 10.63 -20.05
C ASN A 542 34.07 10.60 -18.99
N ARG A 543 34.11 11.60 -18.10
CA ARG A 543 35.17 11.76 -17.12
C ARG A 543 35.03 10.74 -16.00
N VAL A 544 36.18 10.35 -15.48
CA VAL A 544 36.30 9.44 -14.35
C VAL A 544 36.90 10.23 -13.19
N ILE A 545 36.35 10.03 -12.01
CA ILE A 545 36.72 10.75 -10.80
C ILE A 545 37.15 9.77 -9.72
N GLY A 546 37.96 10.24 -8.80
CA GLY A 546 38.48 9.52 -7.66
C GLY A 546 38.14 10.25 -6.37
N TRP A 547 37.59 9.50 -5.41
CA TRP A 547 37.40 10.00 -4.06
C TRP A 547 38.42 9.39 -3.12
N THR A 548 39.17 10.24 -2.42
CA THR A 548 39.96 9.78 -1.27
C THR A 548 39.05 9.47 -0.08
N ASP A 549 39.53 8.66 0.88
CA ASP A 549 38.80 8.38 2.12
C ASP A 549 38.51 9.64 2.95
N GLY A 550 39.33 10.69 2.78
CA GLY A 550 39.14 12.01 3.41
C GLY A 550 38.28 12.99 2.60
N GLY A 551 37.55 12.52 1.59
CA GLY A 551 36.61 13.34 0.83
C GLY A 551 37.25 14.29 -0.20
N TYR A 552 38.55 14.20 -0.44
CA TYR A 552 39.21 14.99 -1.48
C TYR A 552 38.87 14.45 -2.88
N PHE A 553 38.45 15.37 -3.77
CA PHE A 553 38.05 15.10 -5.14
C PHE A 553 39.26 15.08 -6.08
N ILE A 554 39.39 14.05 -6.90
CA ILE A 554 40.47 13.93 -7.88
C ILE A 554 39.88 13.61 -9.26
N GLU A 555 40.18 14.44 -10.26
CA GLU A 555 39.92 14.10 -11.65
C GLU A 555 40.96 13.09 -12.14
N LEU A 556 40.50 11.98 -12.72
CA LEU A 556 41.37 10.87 -13.09
C LEU A 556 41.64 10.84 -14.59
N ILE A 557 42.92 10.75 -14.92
CA ILE A 557 43.42 10.46 -16.26
C ILE A 557 43.49 8.92 -16.40
N GLU A 558 42.92 8.39 -17.48
CA GLU A 558 42.91 6.94 -17.82
C GLU A 558 42.22 6.01 -16.78
N GLY A 559 41.20 6.48 -16.07
CA GLY A 559 40.55 5.71 -15.00
C GLY A 559 39.41 4.76 -15.39
N GLU A 560 39.01 4.68 -16.66
CA GLU A 560 37.76 4.00 -17.08
C GLU A 560 37.69 2.52 -16.67
N SER A 561 38.82 1.81 -16.74
CA SER A 561 38.90 0.38 -16.40
C SER A 561 38.75 0.09 -14.90
N PHE A 562 38.82 1.12 -14.05
CA PHE A 562 38.75 0.99 -12.59
C PHE A 562 37.43 1.47 -12.00
N VAL A 563 36.46 1.93 -12.80
CA VAL A 563 35.14 2.36 -12.31
C VAL A 563 34.52 1.28 -11.42
N GLY A 564 34.10 1.67 -10.21
CA GLY A 564 33.53 0.77 -9.19
C GLY A 564 34.56 0.08 -8.30
N HIS A 565 35.87 0.28 -8.54
CA HIS A 565 36.97 -0.30 -7.77
C HIS A 565 37.83 0.77 -7.10
N ARG A 566 38.68 0.36 -6.14
CA ARG A 566 39.75 1.24 -5.64
C ARG A 566 40.94 1.18 -6.57
N ALA A 567 41.57 2.31 -6.83
CA ALA A 567 42.79 2.40 -7.62
C ALA A 567 43.84 3.27 -6.93
N LYS A 568 45.11 2.95 -7.19
CA LYS A 568 46.23 3.81 -6.81
C LYS A 568 46.35 4.91 -7.85
N VAL A 569 46.40 6.16 -7.39
CA VAL A 569 46.39 7.35 -8.22
C VAL A 569 47.62 8.19 -7.87
N CYS A 570 48.41 8.55 -8.87
CA CYS A 570 49.55 9.45 -8.71
C CYS A 570 49.08 10.90 -8.95
N LEU A 571 49.18 11.76 -7.93
CA LEU A 571 48.78 13.16 -8.04
C LEU A 571 49.71 13.95 -8.97
N GLN A 572 49.15 14.60 -9.99
CA GLN A 572 49.86 15.46 -10.94
C GLN A 572 49.71 16.94 -10.60
N ASP A 573 48.47 17.37 -10.37
CA ASP A 573 48.13 18.73 -9.94
C ASP A 573 47.30 18.69 -8.66
N ILE A 574 47.50 19.67 -7.79
CA ILE A 574 46.89 19.73 -6.45
C ILE A 574 46.40 21.14 -6.21
N ARG A 575 45.09 21.29 -6.06
CA ARG A 575 44.42 22.53 -5.71
C ARG A 575 43.66 22.35 -4.40
N ARG A 576 43.19 23.44 -3.79
CA ARG A 576 42.57 23.41 -2.46
C ARG A 576 41.36 22.47 -2.37
N SER A 577 40.52 22.50 -3.40
CA SER A 577 39.26 21.75 -3.45
C SER A 577 39.32 20.48 -4.31
N PHE A 578 40.28 20.38 -5.24
CA PHE A 578 40.44 19.20 -6.09
C PHE A 578 41.87 18.99 -6.57
N GLY A 579 42.17 17.79 -7.06
CA GLY A 579 43.42 17.49 -7.75
C GLY A 579 43.19 16.80 -9.09
N VAL A 580 44.26 16.62 -9.83
CA VAL A 580 44.30 15.81 -11.06
C VAL A 580 45.32 14.71 -10.87
N GLY A 581 45.02 13.47 -11.26
CA GLY A 581 45.96 12.36 -11.10
C GLY A 581 45.81 11.25 -12.12
N ASP A 582 46.91 10.54 -12.38
CA ASP A 582 46.95 9.37 -13.25
C ASP A 582 46.66 8.11 -12.46
N VAL A 583 45.82 7.24 -13.02
CA VAL A 583 45.64 5.91 -12.45
C VAL A 583 46.88 5.06 -12.70
N ILE A 584 47.46 4.52 -11.63
CA ILE A 584 48.61 3.63 -11.73
C ILE A 584 48.10 2.25 -12.16
N LEU A 585 48.32 1.93 -13.43
CA LEU A 585 48.07 0.60 -13.94
C LEU A 585 48.93 -0.41 -13.17
N PRO A 586 48.36 -1.52 -12.67
CA PRO A 586 49.17 -2.59 -12.11
C PRO A 586 50.13 -3.05 -13.21
N SER A 587 51.44 -3.10 -12.89
CA SER A 587 52.42 -3.67 -13.81
C SER A 587 51.92 -5.03 -14.28
N PRO A 588 52.01 -5.37 -15.58
CA PRO A 588 51.64 -6.70 -16.04
C PRO A 588 52.53 -7.69 -15.30
N GLN A 589 51.97 -8.33 -14.27
CA GLN A 589 52.65 -9.42 -13.60
C GLN A 589 52.86 -10.49 -14.68
N SER A 590 54.14 -10.83 -14.86
CA SER A 590 54.59 -11.98 -15.63
C SER A 590 53.66 -13.16 -15.37
N ARG A 591 53.12 -13.69 -16.47
CA ARG A 591 52.21 -14.83 -16.59
C ARG A 591 52.51 -16.00 -15.66
#